data_AF-A0A7V8VZ34-F1
#
_entry.id   AF-A0A7V8VZ34-F1
#
_cell.length_a   1.000
_cell.length_b   1.000
_cell.length_c   1.000
_cell.angle_alpha   90.00
_cell.angle_beta   90.00
_cell.angle_gamma   90.00
#
_symmetry.space_group_name_H-M   'P 1'
#
loop_
_entity.id
_entity.type
_entity.pdbx_description
1 polymer ?
#
loop_
_entity_poly.entity_id
_entity_poly.type
_entity_poly.pdbx_seq_one_letter_code
_entity_poly.pdbx_strand_id
1 'polypeptide(L)'
;MTPRTEGGPVAEPEGDASKRSGAAKIWGGRFSTSPDARLEAFNASIAFDVRLVREDIRGSIAHVRMLGRQHIVETAEALTIEDALWTVLAEVNAGTFRLTVVDEDVHTGVERRL
;
A
#
# COMPACT_ATOMS: atom_id res chain seq x y z
N MET A 1 22.94 11.82 -60.05
CA MET A 1 21.77 10.98 -59.78
C MET A 1 22.19 9.95 -58.72
N THR A 2 22.15 10.36 -57.46
CA THR A 2 22.54 9.52 -56.30
C THR A 2 21.36 8.64 -55.90
N PRO A 3 21.55 7.35 -55.59
CA PRO A 3 20.47 6.53 -55.08
C PRO A 3 20.14 6.96 -53.65
N ARG A 4 18.84 7.04 -53.34
CA ARG A 4 18.32 7.23 -51.98
C ARG A 4 18.65 5.97 -51.16
N THR A 5 19.36 6.12 -50.06
CA THR A 5 19.46 5.11 -49.01
C THR A 5 18.11 5.01 -48.30
N GLU A 6 17.53 3.81 -48.32
CA GLU A 6 16.31 3.45 -47.59
C GLU A 6 16.57 3.52 -46.09
N GLY A 7 15.68 4.20 -45.36
CA GLY A 7 15.67 4.21 -43.90
C GLY A 7 15.20 2.85 -43.39
N GLY A 8 16.10 2.08 -42.78
CA GLY A 8 15.76 0.88 -42.03
C GLY A 8 14.89 1.21 -40.81
N PRO A 9 14.13 0.23 -40.28
CA PRO A 9 13.25 0.44 -39.14
C PRO A 9 14.09 0.81 -37.91
N VAL A 10 13.72 1.92 -37.27
CA VAL A 10 14.25 2.31 -35.96
C VAL A 10 13.71 1.30 -34.96
N ALA A 11 14.59 0.44 -34.45
CA ALA A 11 14.25 -0.45 -33.35
C ALA A 11 13.96 0.40 -32.10
N GLU A 12 12.75 0.29 -31.56
CA GLU A 12 12.43 0.84 -30.24
C GLU A 12 13.21 0.05 -29.17
N PRO A 13 13.82 0.72 -28.18
CA PRO A 13 14.48 -0.01 -27.11
C PRO A 13 13.44 -0.70 -26.24
N GLU A 14 13.56 -2.03 -26.19
CA GLU A 14 12.80 -2.94 -25.33
C GLU A 14 12.85 -2.50 -23.86
N GLY A 15 11.70 -2.63 -23.19
CA GLY A 15 11.47 -2.14 -21.85
C GLY A 15 12.43 -2.69 -20.80
N ASP A 16 13.00 -1.79 -20.01
CA ASP A 16 13.58 -2.11 -18.72
C ASP A 16 12.44 -2.38 -17.73
N ALA A 17 12.03 -3.64 -17.64
CA ALA A 17 11.16 -4.15 -16.58
C ALA A 17 11.96 -4.29 -15.27
N SER A 18 12.47 -3.17 -14.77
CA SER A 18 12.91 -3.07 -13.38
C SER A 18 11.67 -3.25 -12.50
N LYS A 19 11.50 -4.46 -11.97
CA LYS A 19 10.51 -4.75 -10.92
C LYS A 19 10.87 -3.90 -9.70
N ARG A 20 10.34 -2.68 -9.65
CA ARG A 20 10.25 -1.92 -8.41
C ARG A 20 9.29 -2.68 -7.51
N SER A 21 9.82 -3.32 -6.47
CA SER A 21 9.01 -3.80 -5.34
C SER A 21 8.53 -2.59 -4.52
N GLY A 22 7.68 -1.77 -5.12
CA GLY A 22 6.87 -0.80 -4.39
C GLY A 22 5.72 -1.54 -3.73
N ALA A 23 5.40 -1.19 -2.49
CA ALA A 23 4.23 -1.71 -1.80
C ALA A 23 3.01 -1.64 -2.74
N ALA A 24 2.36 -2.79 -2.96
CA ALA A 24 1.24 -2.88 -3.87
C ALA A 24 0.09 -2.01 -3.32
N LYS A 25 -0.35 -1.02 -4.10
CA LYS A 25 -1.47 -0.15 -3.73
C LYS A 25 -2.75 -0.98 -3.67
N ILE A 26 -3.55 -0.79 -2.61
CA ILE A 26 -4.76 -1.59 -2.35
C ILE A 26 -5.82 -1.43 -3.46
N TRP A 27 -5.84 -0.28 -4.15
CA TRP A 27 -6.85 0.06 -5.16
C TRP A 27 -6.33 0.04 -6.61
N GLY A 28 -5.04 -0.24 -6.83
CA GLY A 28 -4.38 -0.12 -8.14
C GLY A 28 -4.69 -1.24 -9.15
N GLY A 29 -5.36 -2.32 -8.73
CA GLY A 29 -5.47 -3.57 -9.49
C GLY A 29 -6.20 -3.50 -10.85
N ARG A 30 -6.85 -2.37 -11.17
CA ARG A 30 -7.54 -2.16 -12.46
C ARG A 30 -6.80 -1.24 -13.43
N PHE A 31 -5.65 -0.70 -13.04
CA PHE A 31 -4.85 0.20 -13.88
C PHE A 31 -3.70 -0.57 -14.54
N SER A 32 -3.46 -0.32 -15.82
CA SER A 32 -2.32 -0.89 -16.57
C SER A 32 -1.02 -0.13 -16.36
N THR A 33 -1.09 1.09 -15.79
CA THR A 33 0.06 1.95 -15.51
C THR A 33 -0.07 2.58 -14.12
N SER A 34 1.05 2.97 -13.54
CA SER A 34 1.05 3.72 -12.28
C SER A 34 0.42 5.11 -12.46
N PRO A 35 -0.25 5.65 -11.43
CA PRO A 35 -0.71 7.05 -11.43
C PRO A 35 0.46 8.03 -11.59
N ASP A 36 0.15 9.23 -12.07
CA ASP A 36 1.12 10.32 -12.09
C ASP A 36 1.50 10.71 -10.64
N ALA A 37 2.78 11.00 -10.38
CA ALA A 37 3.28 11.35 -9.05
C ALA A 37 2.56 12.56 -8.43
N ARG A 38 2.07 13.50 -9.25
CA ARG A 38 1.28 14.65 -8.77
C ARG A 38 -0.10 14.21 -8.28
N LEU A 39 -0.70 13.22 -8.93
CA LEU A 39 -1.98 12.65 -8.49
C LEU A 39 -1.81 11.89 -7.18
N GLU A 40 -0.74 11.11 -7.04
CA GLU A 40 -0.43 10.42 -5.78
C GLU A 40 -0.23 11.41 -4.63
N ALA A 41 0.58 12.44 -4.83
CA ALA A 41 0.82 13.47 -3.81
C ALA A 41 -0.44 14.26 -3.45
N PHE A 42 -1.32 14.51 -4.42
CA PHE A 42 -2.59 15.20 -4.19
C PHE A 42 -3.59 14.34 -3.42
N ASN A 43 -3.64 13.03 -3.71
CA ASN A 43 -4.60 12.12 -3.08
C ASN A 43 -4.18 11.61 -1.71
N ALA A 44 -2.88 11.60 -1.39
CA ALA A 44 -2.39 11.10 -0.11
C ALA A 44 -2.93 11.93 1.08
N SER A 45 -3.67 11.26 1.97
CA SER A 45 -4.19 11.86 3.21
C SER A 45 -3.26 11.69 4.42
N ILE A 46 -2.18 10.92 4.28
CA ILE A 46 -1.26 10.57 5.38
C ILE A 46 -0.73 11.77 6.17
N ALA A 47 -0.58 12.91 5.51
CA ALA A 47 -0.09 14.14 6.12
C ALA A 47 -1.01 14.66 7.24
N PHE A 48 -2.28 14.25 7.25
CA PHE A 48 -3.26 14.72 8.23
C PHE A 48 -4.10 13.63 8.88
N ASP A 49 -4.28 12.45 8.27
CA ASP A 49 -5.06 11.36 8.88
C ASP A 49 -4.24 10.52 9.87
N VAL A 50 -2.91 10.67 9.92
CA VAL A 50 -2.02 10.00 10.88
C VAL A 50 -2.45 10.18 12.34
N ARG A 51 -3.16 11.28 12.65
CA ARG A 51 -3.74 11.51 13.98
C ARG A 51 -4.79 10.47 14.39
N LEU A 52 -5.33 9.72 13.42
CA LEU A 52 -6.38 8.70 13.59
C LEU A 52 -5.83 7.27 13.70
N VAL A 53 -4.49 7.08 13.70
CA VAL A 53 -3.88 5.74 13.70
C VAL A 53 -4.33 4.87 14.88
N ARG A 54 -4.61 5.48 16.03
CA ARG A 54 -5.07 4.75 17.22
C ARG A 54 -6.50 4.27 17.06
N GLU A 55 -7.34 5.10 16.46
CA GLU A 55 -8.74 4.83 16.17
C GLU A 55 -8.86 3.74 15.10
N ASP A 56 -8.05 3.82 14.04
CA ASP A 56 -7.95 2.81 12.99
C ASP A 56 -7.58 1.42 13.56
N ILE A 57 -6.48 1.33 14.33
CA ILE A 57 -6.05 0.05 14.93
C ILE A 57 -7.13 -0.52 15.86
N ARG A 58 -7.77 0.31 16.68
CA ARG A 58 -8.87 -0.14 17.57
C ARG A 58 -10.07 -0.64 16.79
N GLY A 59 -10.42 0.04 15.70
CA GLY A 59 -11.47 -0.38 14.76
C GLY A 59 -11.14 -1.74 14.14
N SER A 60 -9.90 -1.91 13.68
CA SER A 60 -9.40 -3.16 13.10
C SER A 60 -9.40 -4.32 14.10
N ILE A 61 -9.05 -4.09 15.38
CA ILE A 61 -9.16 -5.10 16.44
C ILE A 61 -10.62 -5.53 16.64
N ALA A 62 -11.54 -4.56 16.69
CA ALA A 62 -12.97 -4.87 16.82
C ALA A 62 -13.49 -5.65 15.61
N HIS A 63 -13.03 -5.28 14.40
CA HIS A 63 -13.39 -5.94 13.16
C HIS A 63 -12.88 -7.38 13.11
N VAL A 64 -11.60 -7.64 13.39
CA VAL A 64 -11.05 -9.01 13.33
C VAL A 64 -11.68 -9.94 14.37
N ARG A 65 -11.97 -9.42 15.58
CA ARG A 65 -12.73 -10.16 16.59
C ARG A 65 -14.12 -10.54 16.07
N MET A 66 -14.77 -9.65 15.33
CA MET A 66 -16.05 -9.94 14.69
C MET A 66 -15.90 -11.02 13.61
N LEU A 67 -14.88 -10.92 12.74
CA LEU A 67 -14.63 -11.93 11.70
C LEU A 67 -14.43 -13.34 12.27
N GLY A 68 -13.65 -13.46 13.35
CA GLY A 68 -13.46 -14.73 14.05
C GLY A 68 -14.75 -15.29 14.65
N ARG A 69 -15.61 -14.44 15.24
CA ARG A 69 -16.93 -14.86 15.76
C ARG A 69 -17.91 -15.27 14.66
N GLN A 70 -17.78 -14.72 13.46
CA GLN A 70 -18.60 -15.08 12.30
C GLN A 70 -18.04 -16.26 11.51
N HIS A 71 -16.89 -16.82 11.93
CA HIS A 71 -16.18 -17.88 11.20
C HIS A 71 -15.83 -17.50 9.75
N ILE A 72 -15.62 -16.20 9.48
CA ILE A 72 -15.11 -15.71 8.18
C ILE A 72 -13.60 -15.95 8.09
N VAL A 73 -12.92 -15.86 9.22
CA VAL A 73 -11.52 -16.26 9.41
C VAL A 73 -11.45 -17.25 10.57
N GLU A 74 -10.46 -18.14 10.58
CA GLU A 74 -10.31 -19.08 11.68
C GLU A 74 -10.05 -18.35 13.00
N THR A 75 -10.53 -18.91 14.11
CA THR A 75 -10.38 -18.25 15.43
C THR A 75 -8.89 -18.05 15.78
N ALA A 76 -8.04 -19.00 15.42
CA ALA A 76 -6.60 -18.88 15.62
C ALA A 76 -5.96 -17.78 14.77
N GLU A 77 -6.44 -17.59 13.53
CA GLU A 77 -5.98 -16.51 12.64
C GLU A 77 -6.44 -15.15 13.17
N ALA A 78 -7.70 -15.04 13.62
CA ALA A 78 -8.22 -13.82 14.22
C ALA A 78 -7.40 -13.37 15.44
N LEU A 79 -7.03 -14.30 16.32
CA LEU A 79 -6.18 -14.03 17.47
C LEU A 79 -4.77 -13.57 17.06
N THR A 80 -4.20 -14.22 16.04
CA THR A 80 -2.87 -13.86 15.51
C THR A 80 -2.86 -12.43 14.97
N ILE A 81 -3.89 -12.06 14.20
CA ILE A 81 -4.06 -10.71 13.64
C ILE A 81 -4.31 -9.69 14.76
N GLU A 82 -5.14 -10.04 15.75
CA GLU A 82 -5.39 -9.16 16.91
C GLU A 82 -4.09 -8.84 17.68
N ASP A 83 -3.27 -9.86 17.97
CA ASP A 83 -2.00 -9.68 18.68
C ASP A 83 -1.01 -8.83 17.88
N ALA A 84 -0.98 -9.00 16.57
CA ALA A 84 -0.18 -8.16 15.67
C ALA A 84 -0.66 -6.70 15.69
N LEU A 85 -1.98 -6.45 15.68
CA LEU A 85 -2.54 -5.09 15.80
C LEU A 85 -2.20 -4.44 17.16
N TRP A 86 -2.22 -5.20 18.26
CA TRP A 86 -1.75 -4.69 19.56
C TRP A 86 -0.28 -4.31 19.54
N THR A 87 0.54 -5.08 18.82
CA THR A 87 1.96 -4.76 18.61
C THR A 87 2.13 -3.45 17.84
N VAL A 88 1.37 -3.24 16.77
CA VAL A 88 1.39 -1.96 16.02
C VAL A 88 0.98 -0.80 16.92
N LEU A 89 -0.05 -0.96 17.76
CA LEU A 89 -0.45 0.08 18.70
C LEU A 89 0.66 0.42 19.71
N ALA A 90 1.41 -0.60 20.17
CA ALA A 90 2.57 -0.38 21.04
C ALA A 90 3.68 0.42 20.35
N GLU A 91 3.95 0.15 19.06
CA GLU A 91 4.91 0.92 18.26
C GLU A 91 4.45 2.37 18.05
N VAL A 92 3.15 2.59 17.82
CA VAL A 92 2.55 3.93 17.75
C VAL A 92 2.74 4.67 19.08
N ASN A 93 2.52 3.99 20.21
CA ASN A 93 2.73 4.56 21.54
C ASN A 93 4.20 4.91 21.82
N ALA A 94 5.12 4.08 21.36
CA ALA A 94 6.55 4.27 21.52
C ALA A 94 7.14 5.29 20.54
N GLY A 95 6.36 5.76 19.56
CA GLY A 95 6.85 6.63 18.49
C GLY A 95 7.82 5.94 17.52
N THR A 96 7.80 4.60 17.47
CA THR A 96 8.63 3.80 16.55
C THR A 96 7.90 3.42 15.27
N PHE A 97 6.57 3.53 15.24
CA PHE A 97 5.78 3.37 14.02
C PHE A 97 6.14 4.46 13.00
N ARG A 98 6.38 4.07 11.74
CA ARG A 98 6.82 4.97 10.66
C ARG A 98 5.84 4.89 9.49
N LEU A 99 5.28 6.04 9.17
CA LEU A 99 4.42 6.26 8.01
C LEU A 99 5.16 7.12 6.99
N THR A 100 4.88 6.88 5.72
CA THR A 100 5.45 7.58 4.58
C THR A 100 4.37 7.97 3.59
N VAL A 101 4.65 8.91 2.69
CA VAL A 101 3.70 9.30 1.62
C VAL A 101 3.33 8.11 0.72
N VAL A 102 4.18 7.09 0.62
CA VAL A 102 3.89 5.88 -0.15
C VAL A 102 2.72 5.09 0.44
N ASP A 103 2.47 5.24 1.74
CA ASP A 103 1.34 4.61 2.44
C ASP A 103 -0.01 5.20 2.03
N GLU A 104 -0.06 6.39 1.40
CA GLU A 104 -1.30 7.09 1.01
C GLU A 104 -2.14 7.58 2.20
N ASP A 105 -2.56 6.67 3.06
CA ASP A 105 -3.41 6.89 4.23
C ASP A 105 -3.00 6.00 5.41
N VAL A 106 -3.60 6.27 6.57
CA VAL A 106 -3.27 5.56 7.82
C VAL A 106 -3.62 4.07 7.77
N HIS A 107 -4.71 3.70 7.08
CA HIS A 107 -5.21 2.34 6.98
C HIS A 107 -4.18 1.46 6.26
N THR A 108 -3.74 1.90 5.09
CA THR A 108 -2.72 1.23 4.29
C THR A 108 -1.39 1.14 5.03
N GLY A 109 -1.03 2.16 5.80
CA GLY A 109 0.17 2.15 6.64
C GLY A 109 0.12 1.10 7.76
N VAL A 110 -1.03 0.94 8.40
CA VAL A 110 -1.27 -0.10 9.41
C VAL A 110 -1.26 -1.48 8.75
N GLU A 111 -1.96 -1.66 7.63
CA GLU A 111 -1.98 -2.92 6.87
C GLU A 111 -0.61 -3.34 6.36
N ARG A 112 0.21 -2.40 5.86
CA ARG A 112 1.59 -2.71 5.41
C ARG A 112 2.45 -3.24 6.56
N ARG A 113 2.25 -2.73 7.77
CA ARG A 113 3.04 -3.14 8.94
C ARG A 113 2.57 -4.48 9.47
N LEU A 114 1.26 -4.76 9.41
CA LEU A 114 0.62 -5.95 9.99
C LEU A 114 1.19 -7.25 9.39
#